data_AF-A0A924WYK0-F1
#
_entry.id   AF-A0A924WYK0-F1
#
_cell.length_a   1.000
_cell.length_b   1.000
_cell.length_c   1.000
_cell.angle_alpha   90.00
_cell.angle_beta   90.00
_cell.angle_gamma   90.00
#
_symmetry.space_group_name_H-M   'P 1'
#
loop_
_entity.id
_entity.type
_entity.pdbx_description
1 polymer ?
#
loop_
_entity_poly.entity_id
_entity_poly.type
_entity_poly.pdbx_seq_one_letter_code
_entity_poly.pdbx_strand_id
1 'polypeptide(L)'
;MRTRRSNIQAYRRRATTMVYAAVLMFVLMGVMSLGVDLGRVQCAKTELQNAADAAARYAATGLSDGTTLAKAQTAASENRADGSTVALLAADVETGTWNSSTKVFTVTGTSPDAVRVTARRVASRSTAVPLYFGRAIGQASVDVRGVSIARFTPSALSHQIVGIDGINMSGTSIIDADTGQSSVVTVTSNNGWWNMNSGTISGNVYYRNSAPTGNITGTKTLMPANVAYATPTTPGGCTPLGNVNSSTNQTLAGGNYSATSISLTGGTITINGDINIYCSGNFTISGNTLFNTLGTTRKVKIYITVASGFNYSSPNTLYAPACPANINDGVLIGSLVAKSLSVAGDARIRYNALLPIPPAYGGSGGGSGAGTIAMVD
;
A
#
# COMPACT_ATOMS: atom_id res chain seq x y z
N MET A 1 -12.78 52.02 -95.81
CA MET A 1 -12.20 51.66 -94.49
C MET A 1 -12.14 50.14 -94.37
N ARG A 2 -10.95 49.54 -94.33
CA ARG A 2 -10.74 48.09 -94.25
C ARG A 2 -10.06 47.77 -92.92
N THR A 3 -10.79 47.25 -91.96
CA THR A 3 -10.31 46.93 -90.59
C THR A 3 -9.51 45.63 -90.61
N ARG A 4 -8.19 45.72 -90.36
CA ARG A 4 -7.31 44.57 -90.11
C ARG A 4 -7.64 43.97 -88.74
N ARG A 5 -8.07 42.71 -88.70
CA ARG A 5 -8.10 41.90 -87.47
C ARG A 5 -6.73 41.27 -87.27
N SER A 6 -6.08 41.55 -86.15
CA SER A 6 -4.86 40.87 -85.71
C SER A 6 -5.23 39.51 -85.11
N ASN A 7 -4.70 38.43 -85.68
CA ASN A 7 -4.80 37.09 -85.12
C ASN A 7 -3.83 36.98 -83.94
N ILE A 8 -4.36 37.00 -82.71
CA ILE A 8 -3.60 36.68 -81.51
C ILE A 8 -3.49 35.15 -81.45
N GLN A 9 -2.32 34.62 -81.77
CA GLN A 9 -2.01 33.20 -81.57
C GLN A 9 -1.96 32.90 -80.07
N ALA A 10 -2.97 32.17 -79.58
CA ALA A 10 -3.00 31.67 -78.22
C ALA A 10 -1.90 30.62 -78.04
N TYR A 11 -0.85 30.98 -77.30
CA TYR A 11 0.22 30.06 -76.91
C TYR A 11 -0.39 28.97 -76.02
N ARG A 12 -0.49 27.72 -76.51
CA ARG A 12 -0.87 26.55 -75.70
C ARG A 12 0.22 26.32 -74.64
N ARG A 13 0.09 26.99 -73.49
CA ARG A 13 0.93 26.71 -72.31
C ARG A 13 0.56 25.31 -71.81
N ARG A 14 1.56 24.43 -71.73
CA ARG A 14 1.39 23.07 -71.20
C ARG A 14 1.00 23.19 -69.72
N ALA A 15 -0.19 22.69 -69.37
CA ALA A 15 -0.73 22.69 -68.01
C ALA A 15 0.02 21.75 -67.04
N THR A 16 1.23 21.31 -67.39
CA THR A 16 2.05 20.38 -66.60
C THR A 16 2.44 20.96 -65.23
N THR A 17 2.62 22.28 -65.12
CA THR A 17 2.91 22.94 -63.84
C THR A 17 1.77 22.84 -62.83
N MET A 18 0.50 22.86 -63.28
CA MET A 18 -0.65 22.67 -62.38
C MET A 18 -0.74 21.24 -61.85
N VAL A 19 -0.37 20.25 -62.67
CA VAL A 19 -0.33 18.85 -62.23
C VAL A 19 0.74 18.65 -61.16
N TYR A 20 1.96 19.18 -61.36
CA TYR A 20 3.02 19.12 -60.35
C TYR A 20 2.65 19.89 -59.08
N ALA A 21 2.04 21.07 -59.19
CA ALA A 21 1.60 21.84 -58.04
C ALA A 21 0.51 21.12 -57.23
N ALA A 22 -0.46 20.49 -57.90
CA ALA A 22 -1.51 19.71 -57.24
C ALA A 22 -0.92 18.50 -56.48
N VAL A 23 -0.03 17.75 -57.12
CA VAL A 23 0.64 16.60 -56.47
C VAL A 23 1.47 17.06 -55.27
N LEU A 24 2.23 18.14 -55.42
CA LEU A 24 3.09 18.65 -54.36
C LEU A 24 2.29 19.21 -53.18
N MET A 25 1.13 19.82 -53.42
CA MET A 25 0.20 20.23 -52.37
C MET A 25 -0.34 19.03 -51.58
N PHE A 26 -0.72 17.94 -52.25
CA PHE A 26 -1.12 16.70 -51.58
C PHE A 26 0.00 16.11 -50.72
N VAL A 27 1.24 16.09 -51.23
CA VAL A 27 2.40 15.62 -50.47
C VAL A 27 2.64 16.50 -49.24
N LEU A 28 2.59 17.82 -49.37
CA LEU A 28 2.74 18.75 -48.25
C LEU A 28 1.64 18.57 -47.19
N MET A 29 0.39 18.37 -47.61
CA MET A 29 -0.72 18.06 -46.70
C MET A 29 -0.50 16.74 -45.94
N GLY A 30 0.06 15.72 -46.61
CA GLY A 30 0.44 14.47 -45.97
C GLY A 30 1.50 14.66 -44.89
N VAL A 31 2.55 15.43 -45.17
CA VAL A 31 3.61 15.74 -44.20
C VAL A 31 3.08 16.60 -43.05
N MET A 32 2.20 17.57 -43.32
CA MET A 32 1.56 18.38 -42.28
C MET A 32 0.62 17.56 -41.39
N SER A 33 -0.11 16.59 -41.94
CA SER A 33 -0.91 15.65 -41.16
C SER A 33 -0.03 14.84 -40.21
N LEU A 34 1.10 14.34 -40.70
CA LEU A 34 2.06 13.63 -39.85
C LEU A 34 2.63 14.51 -38.73
N GLY A 35 2.86 15.80 -38.96
CA GLY A 35 3.36 16.71 -37.92
C GLY A 35 2.29 17.08 -36.90
N VAL A 36 1.14 17.58 -37.37
CA VAL A 36 0.11 18.19 -36.53
C VAL A 36 -0.83 17.15 -35.95
N ASP A 37 -1.38 16.27 -36.78
CA ASP A 37 -2.38 15.31 -36.32
C ASP A 37 -1.73 14.23 -35.45
N LEU A 38 -0.56 13.70 -35.85
CA LEU A 38 0.17 12.73 -35.03
C LEU A 38 0.63 13.36 -33.71
N GLY A 39 1.10 14.61 -33.73
CA GLY A 39 1.50 15.33 -32.52
C GLY A 39 0.34 15.42 -31.53
N ARG A 40 -0.85 15.81 -31.99
CA ARG A 40 -2.06 15.84 -31.15
C ARG A 40 -2.45 14.46 -30.62
N VAL A 41 -2.39 13.43 -31.46
CA VAL A 41 -2.71 12.06 -31.06
C VAL A 41 -1.76 11.55 -29.98
N GLN A 42 -0.47 11.85 -30.08
CA GLN A 42 0.51 11.48 -29.05
C GLN A 42 0.29 12.25 -27.74
N CYS A 43 -0.06 13.53 -27.80
CA CYS A 43 -0.46 14.28 -26.60
C CYS A 43 -1.70 13.67 -25.94
N ALA A 44 -2.77 13.44 -26.70
CA ALA A 44 -4.00 12.83 -26.20
C ALA A 44 -3.75 11.42 -25.61
N LYS A 45 -2.85 10.64 -26.22
CA LYS A 45 -2.41 9.34 -25.70
C LYS A 45 -1.71 9.46 -24.34
N THR A 46 -0.83 10.44 -24.20
CA THR A 46 -0.09 10.70 -22.96
C THR A 46 -1.02 11.16 -21.84
N GLU A 47 -1.96 12.06 -22.17
CA GLU A 47 -3.01 12.51 -21.24
C GLU A 47 -3.90 11.34 -20.79
N LEU A 48 -4.29 10.45 -21.71
CA LEU A 48 -5.04 9.24 -21.37
C LEU A 48 -4.24 8.27 -20.51
N GLN A 49 -2.94 8.15 -20.73
CA GLN A 49 -2.08 7.32 -19.90
C GLN A 49 -2.03 7.87 -18.46
N ASN A 50 -1.84 9.17 -18.30
CA ASN A 50 -1.86 9.83 -16.99
C ASN A 50 -3.22 9.64 -16.28
N ALA A 51 -4.32 9.77 -17.01
CA ALA A 51 -5.66 9.53 -16.47
C ALA A 51 -5.85 8.07 -16.05
N ALA A 52 -5.39 7.12 -16.86
CA ALA A 52 -5.43 5.70 -16.53
C ALA A 52 -4.57 5.38 -15.29
N ASP A 53 -3.39 5.99 -15.17
CA ASP A 53 -2.49 5.77 -14.05
C ASP A 53 -3.05 6.33 -12.74
N ALA A 54 -3.61 7.55 -12.76
CA ALA A 54 -4.30 8.14 -11.61
C ALA A 54 -5.52 7.30 -11.21
N ALA A 55 -6.33 6.90 -12.19
CA ALA A 55 -7.51 6.08 -11.96
C ALA A 55 -7.16 4.70 -11.40
N ALA A 56 -6.16 4.01 -11.96
CA ALA A 56 -5.72 2.69 -11.48
C ALA A 56 -5.19 2.77 -10.05
N ARG A 57 -4.33 3.76 -9.73
CA ARG A 57 -3.80 3.95 -8.37
C ARG A 57 -4.90 4.18 -7.35
N TYR A 58 -5.84 5.07 -7.63
CA TYR A 58 -6.90 5.36 -6.68
C TYR A 58 -7.89 4.20 -6.57
N ALA A 59 -8.23 3.56 -7.69
CA ALA A 59 -9.07 2.36 -7.73
C ALA A 59 -8.48 1.22 -6.89
N ALA A 60 -7.15 1.04 -6.92
CA ALA A 60 -6.46 0.02 -6.12
C ALA A 60 -6.67 0.20 -4.60
N THR A 61 -6.87 1.44 -4.11
CA THR A 61 -7.24 1.68 -2.70
C THR A 61 -8.66 1.23 -2.36
N GLY A 62 -9.50 1.00 -3.36
CA GLY A 62 -10.89 0.57 -3.21
C GLY A 62 -11.10 -0.95 -3.33
N LEU A 63 -10.01 -1.72 -3.43
CA LEU A 63 -10.07 -3.18 -3.49
C LEU A 63 -10.51 -3.80 -2.15
N SER A 64 -10.20 -3.16 -1.03
CA SER A 64 -10.52 -3.66 0.32
C SER A 64 -11.93 -3.33 0.80
N ASP A 65 -12.51 -2.23 0.32
CA ASP A 65 -13.82 -1.71 0.76
C ASP A 65 -14.93 -1.85 -0.30
N GLY A 66 -14.62 -2.43 -1.47
CA GLY A 66 -15.57 -2.63 -2.56
C GLY A 66 -15.89 -1.35 -3.36
N THR A 67 -15.19 -0.24 -3.14
CA THR A 67 -15.44 1.06 -3.79
C THR A 67 -14.59 1.30 -5.04
N THR A 68 -13.90 0.27 -5.54
CA THR A 68 -12.95 0.33 -6.67
C THR A 68 -13.46 1.13 -7.87
N LEU A 69 -14.68 0.86 -8.33
CA LEU A 69 -15.27 1.52 -9.51
C LEU A 69 -15.51 3.02 -9.27
N ALA A 70 -16.09 3.38 -8.11
CA ALA A 70 -16.38 4.78 -7.78
C ALA A 70 -15.08 5.59 -7.71
N LYS A 71 -14.04 5.05 -7.04
CA LYS A 71 -12.72 5.68 -6.95
C LYS A 71 -12.06 5.83 -8.32
N ALA A 72 -12.12 4.80 -9.17
CA ALA A 72 -11.61 4.88 -10.55
C ALA A 72 -12.28 6.03 -11.33
N GLN A 73 -13.61 6.15 -11.22
CA GLN A 73 -14.38 7.18 -11.92
C GLN A 73 -14.07 8.59 -11.40
N THR A 74 -13.95 8.78 -10.08
CA THR A 74 -13.57 10.06 -9.49
C THR A 74 -12.21 10.52 -10.02
N ALA A 75 -11.17 9.68 -9.90
CA ALA A 75 -9.83 10.04 -10.36
C ALA A 75 -9.78 10.25 -11.89
N ALA A 76 -10.53 9.48 -12.68
CA ALA A 76 -10.61 9.72 -14.12
C ALA A 76 -11.27 11.07 -14.45
N SER A 77 -12.34 11.44 -13.74
CA SER A 77 -13.07 12.68 -13.97
C SER A 77 -12.26 13.95 -13.64
N GLU A 78 -11.28 13.83 -12.74
CA GLU A 78 -10.33 14.90 -12.40
C GLU A 78 -9.27 15.11 -13.49
N ASN A 79 -9.10 14.15 -14.40
CA ASN A 79 -8.15 14.21 -15.50
C ASN A 79 -8.85 14.61 -16.81
N ARG A 80 -8.11 15.35 -17.66
CA ARG A 80 -8.57 15.76 -18.99
C ARG A 80 -7.70 15.14 -20.07
N ALA A 81 -8.33 14.75 -21.17
CA ALA A 81 -7.66 14.31 -22.39
C ALA A 81 -8.32 15.01 -23.59
N ASP A 82 -7.52 15.57 -24.49
CA ASP A 82 -7.97 16.36 -25.64
C ASP A 82 -8.99 17.44 -25.26
N GLY A 83 -8.72 18.14 -24.15
CA GLY A 83 -9.53 19.25 -23.66
C GLY A 83 -10.85 18.88 -22.97
N SER A 84 -11.21 17.61 -22.81
CA SER A 84 -12.43 17.18 -22.08
C SER A 84 -12.12 16.15 -20.99
N THR A 85 -12.99 16.02 -19.99
CA THR A 85 -12.81 15.08 -18.88
C THR A 85 -12.85 13.62 -19.35
N VAL A 86 -12.06 12.77 -18.71
CA VAL A 86 -12.03 11.33 -19.00
C VAL A 86 -13.14 10.64 -18.22
N ALA A 87 -14.06 9.98 -18.93
CA ALA A 87 -15.14 9.21 -18.32
C ALA A 87 -14.88 7.70 -18.49
N LEU A 88 -14.89 6.96 -17.38
CA LEU A 88 -14.76 5.51 -17.35
C LEU A 88 -16.13 4.85 -17.18
N LEU A 89 -16.39 3.81 -17.98
CA LEU A 89 -17.51 2.90 -17.80
C LEU A 89 -17.11 1.75 -16.87
N ALA A 90 -18.09 1.03 -16.32
CA ALA A 90 -17.83 -0.15 -15.50
C ALA A 90 -16.97 -1.19 -16.23
N ALA A 91 -17.17 -1.36 -17.54
CA ALA A 91 -16.39 -2.27 -18.38
C ALA A 91 -14.93 -1.82 -18.63
N ASP A 92 -14.58 -0.59 -18.29
CA ASP A 92 -13.20 -0.09 -18.42
C ASP A 92 -12.35 -0.37 -17.18
N VAL A 93 -12.98 -0.80 -16.08
CA VAL A 93 -12.34 -1.08 -14.79
C VAL A 93 -12.52 -2.56 -14.48
N GLU A 94 -11.42 -3.31 -14.55
CA GLU A 94 -11.41 -4.74 -14.31
C GLU A 94 -10.58 -5.04 -13.06
N THR A 95 -11.15 -5.79 -12.12
CA THR A 95 -10.43 -6.31 -10.96
C THR A 95 -9.87 -7.70 -11.26
N GLY A 96 -8.70 -8.00 -10.73
CA GLY A 96 -8.04 -9.27 -11.01
C GLY A 96 -6.82 -9.53 -10.14
N THR A 97 -6.05 -10.52 -10.57
CA THR A 97 -4.77 -10.88 -9.95
C THR A 97 -3.62 -10.57 -10.88
N TRP A 98 -2.51 -10.07 -10.33
CA TRP A 98 -1.28 -9.82 -11.07
C TRP A 98 -0.18 -10.81 -10.69
N ASN A 99 0.27 -11.59 -11.67
CA ASN A 99 1.43 -12.47 -11.49
C ASN A 99 2.72 -11.72 -11.86
N SER A 100 3.56 -11.41 -10.86
CA SER A 100 4.82 -10.67 -11.08
C SER A 100 5.92 -11.48 -11.76
N SER A 101 5.83 -12.81 -11.79
CA SER A 101 6.83 -13.65 -12.46
C SER A 101 6.53 -13.76 -13.95
N THR A 102 5.25 -13.88 -14.32
CA THR A 102 4.83 -14.00 -15.72
C THR A 102 4.42 -12.68 -16.35
N LYS A 103 4.28 -11.60 -15.56
CA LYS A 103 3.73 -10.29 -15.95
C LYS A 103 2.36 -10.41 -16.62
N VAL A 104 1.50 -11.26 -16.06
CA VAL A 104 0.16 -11.51 -16.57
C VAL A 104 -0.88 -11.02 -15.58
N PHE A 105 -1.82 -10.22 -16.09
CA PHE A 105 -3.05 -9.87 -15.39
C PHE A 105 -4.16 -10.86 -15.74
N THR A 106 -4.78 -11.44 -14.73
CA THR A 106 -5.93 -12.34 -14.89
C THR A 106 -7.14 -11.77 -14.18
N VAL A 107 -8.20 -11.48 -14.92
CA VAL A 107 -9.47 -11.00 -14.37
C VAL A 107 -10.04 -12.07 -13.43
N THR A 108 -10.36 -11.70 -12.20
CA THR A 108 -10.99 -12.59 -11.23
C THR A 108 -11.87 -11.81 -10.26
N GLY A 109 -13.00 -12.39 -9.87
CA GLY A 109 -13.92 -11.81 -8.88
C GLY A 109 -13.60 -12.19 -7.43
N THR A 110 -12.73 -13.18 -7.21
CA THR A 110 -12.39 -13.69 -5.87
C THR A 110 -11.00 -13.21 -5.47
N SER A 111 -10.92 -12.41 -4.40
CA SER A 111 -9.68 -11.88 -3.82
C SER A 111 -8.74 -11.18 -4.82
N PRO A 112 -9.22 -10.16 -5.57
CA PRO A 112 -8.37 -9.41 -6.50
C PRO A 112 -7.27 -8.63 -5.75
N ASP A 113 -6.03 -8.68 -6.26
CA ASP A 113 -4.87 -7.93 -5.76
C ASP A 113 -4.42 -6.80 -6.71
N ALA A 114 -5.10 -6.65 -7.85
CA ALA A 114 -4.79 -5.65 -8.86
C ALA A 114 -6.06 -5.13 -9.55
N VAL A 115 -5.96 -3.91 -10.06
CA VAL A 115 -6.98 -3.26 -10.89
C VAL A 115 -6.36 -2.87 -12.22
N ARG A 116 -7.00 -3.25 -13.32
CA ARG A 116 -6.70 -2.78 -14.67
C ARG A 116 -7.72 -1.73 -15.08
N VAL A 117 -7.24 -0.56 -15.45
CA VAL A 117 -8.06 0.54 -15.96
C VAL A 117 -7.70 0.81 -17.42
N THR A 118 -8.71 0.91 -18.27
CA THR A 118 -8.56 1.25 -19.68
C THR A 118 -9.27 2.56 -20.00
N ALA A 119 -8.53 3.67 -20.04
CA ALA A 119 -9.06 4.96 -20.49
C ALA A 119 -9.16 4.99 -22.02
N ARG A 120 -10.31 5.42 -22.58
CA ARG A 120 -10.59 5.37 -24.02
C ARG A 120 -11.14 6.67 -24.58
N ARG A 121 -10.61 7.07 -25.73
CA ARG A 121 -11.15 8.08 -26.66
C ARG A 121 -11.48 7.37 -27.95
N VAL A 122 -12.75 7.02 -28.13
CA VAL A 122 -13.18 6.14 -29.25
C VAL A 122 -14.40 6.71 -29.95
N ALA A 123 -14.53 6.43 -31.24
CA ALA A 123 -15.60 6.95 -32.08
C ALA A 123 -16.98 6.49 -31.57
N SER A 124 -17.05 5.26 -31.04
CA SER A 124 -18.27 4.69 -30.46
C SER A 124 -18.77 5.42 -29.21
N ARG A 125 -17.93 6.25 -28.57
CA ARG A 125 -18.29 7.10 -27.43
C ARG A 125 -18.40 8.57 -27.82
N SER A 126 -18.30 8.89 -29.10
CA SER A 126 -18.24 10.27 -29.62
C SER A 126 -17.10 11.10 -29.02
N THR A 127 -16.00 10.43 -28.64
CA THR A 127 -14.85 11.06 -28.00
C THR A 127 -13.53 10.78 -28.72
N ALA A 128 -13.55 10.22 -29.94
CA ALA A 128 -12.34 10.01 -30.74
C ALA A 128 -11.59 11.32 -30.99
N VAL A 129 -10.27 11.24 -31.12
CA VAL A 129 -9.43 12.42 -31.37
C VAL A 129 -9.63 12.84 -32.83
N PRO A 130 -10.12 14.06 -33.10
CA PRO A 130 -10.36 14.50 -34.47
C PRO A 130 -9.04 14.82 -35.17
N LEU A 131 -8.93 14.37 -36.42
CA LEU A 131 -7.80 14.67 -37.31
C LEU A 131 -8.19 15.85 -38.20
N TYR A 132 -7.32 16.83 -38.37
CA TYR A 132 -7.60 17.99 -39.22
C TYR A 132 -7.18 17.74 -40.66
N PHE A 133 -5.93 17.33 -40.87
CA PHE A 133 -5.39 17.06 -42.21
C PHE A 133 -5.64 15.63 -42.66
N GLY A 134 -5.80 14.68 -41.72
CA GLY A 134 -6.21 13.30 -42.00
C GLY A 134 -7.55 13.20 -42.76
N ARG A 135 -8.41 14.22 -42.65
CA ARG A 135 -9.67 14.30 -43.41
C ARG A 135 -9.44 14.33 -44.92
N ALA A 136 -8.31 14.89 -45.38
CA ALA A 136 -7.96 14.94 -46.81
C ALA A 136 -7.68 13.55 -47.40
N ILE A 137 -7.36 12.56 -46.55
CA ILE A 137 -7.14 11.17 -46.92
C ILE A 137 -8.24 10.22 -46.40
N GLY A 138 -9.40 10.78 -46.01
CA GLY A 138 -10.57 10.00 -45.60
C GLY A 138 -10.61 9.55 -44.14
N GLN A 139 -9.67 10.00 -43.29
CA GLN A 139 -9.62 9.68 -41.87
C GLN A 139 -10.04 10.89 -41.02
N ALA A 140 -11.27 10.89 -40.49
CA ALA A 140 -11.80 12.03 -39.75
C ALA A 140 -11.40 12.07 -38.27
N SER A 141 -11.10 10.92 -37.68
CA SER A 141 -10.73 10.77 -36.28
C SER A 141 -9.94 9.49 -36.07
N VAL A 142 -9.25 9.40 -34.94
CA VAL A 142 -8.56 8.18 -34.52
C VAL A 142 -8.92 7.81 -33.08
N ASP A 143 -9.02 6.51 -32.86
CA ASP A 143 -9.29 5.93 -31.56
C ASP A 143 -7.97 5.76 -30.79
N VAL A 144 -7.96 6.22 -29.53
CA VAL A 144 -6.79 6.18 -28.66
C VAL A 144 -7.19 5.59 -27.31
N ARG A 145 -6.29 4.79 -26.72
CA ARG A 145 -6.46 4.23 -25.38
C ARG A 145 -5.18 4.32 -24.57
N GLY A 146 -5.35 4.54 -23.27
CA GLY A 146 -4.33 4.36 -22.23
C GLY A 146 -4.74 3.18 -21.36
N VAL A 147 -3.79 2.30 -21.04
CA VAL A 147 -4.04 1.14 -20.17
C VAL A 147 -3.06 1.21 -19.03
N SER A 148 -3.57 1.00 -17.83
CA SER A 148 -2.76 1.01 -16.63
C SER A 148 -3.21 -0.07 -15.67
N ILE A 149 -2.24 -0.74 -15.04
CA ILE A 149 -2.48 -1.76 -14.02
C ILE A 149 -1.82 -1.27 -12.74
N ALA A 150 -2.64 -1.14 -11.70
CA ALA A 150 -2.17 -0.87 -10.36
C ALA A 150 -2.33 -2.13 -9.53
N ARG A 151 -1.22 -2.61 -8.99
CA ARG A 151 -1.23 -3.68 -8.00
C ARG A 151 -1.34 -3.07 -6.62
N PHE A 152 -2.34 -3.50 -5.87
CA PHE A 152 -2.37 -3.30 -4.43
C PHE A 152 -1.68 -4.50 -3.79
N THR A 153 -0.44 -4.32 -3.36
CA THR A 153 0.12 -5.28 -2.42
C THR A 153 -0.39 -4.82 -1.07
N PRO A 154 -1.31 -5.56 -0.41
CA PRO A 154 -1.53 -5.30 1.00
C PRO A 154 -0.13 -5.31 1.63
N SER A 155 0.26 -4.19 2.23
CA SER A 155 1.37 -4.11 3.18
C SER A 155 1.23 -5.38 3.97
N ALA A 156 2.19 -6.32 3.87
CA ALA A 156 2.08 -7.64 4.47
C ALA A 156 1.40 -7.43 5.80
N LEU A 157 0.15 -7.91 5.94
CA LEU A 157 -0.93 -7.20 6.68
C LEU A 157 -0.33 -6.46 7.86
N SER A 158 -0.64 -5.19 8.14
CA SER A 158 -0.11 -4.54 9.34
C SER A 158 -0.54 -5.34 10.57
N HIS A 159 0.21 -6.40 10.89
CA HIS A 159 -0.21 -7.46 11.76
C HIS A 159 0.14 -6.91 13.12
N GLN A 160 -0.88 -6.40 13.76
CA GLN A 160 -0.72 -5.58 14.94
C GLN A 160 -0.20 -6.46 16.06
N ILE A 161 -0.78 -7.66 16.20
CA ILE A 161 -0.40 -8.68 17.17
C ILE A 161 -0.03 -9.96 16.43
N VAL A 162 1.20 -10.44 16.61
CA VAL A 162 1.74 -11.61 15.91
C VAL A 162 2.36 -12.60 16.88
N GLY A 163 1.90 -13.84 16.81
CA GLY A 163 2.64 -15.01 17.31
C GLY A 163 3.01 -15.91 16.12
N ILE A 164 4.24 -15.79 15.64
CA ILE A 164 4.70 -16.39 14.37
C ILE A 164 4.43 -17.91 14.31
N ASP A 165 4.87 -18.62 15.34
CA ASP A 165 4.78 -20.08 15.52
C ASP A 165 3.53 -20.51 16.28
N GLY A 166 2.77 -19.60 16.89
CA GLY A 166 1.55 -19.95 17.59
C GLY A 166 1.07 -18.92 18.59
N ILE A 167 -0.22 -19.03 18.92
CA ILE A 167 -0.90 -18.20 19.89
C ILE A 167 -1.67 -19.10 20.87
N ASN A 168 -1.42 -18.89 22.16
CA ASN A 168 -2.10 -19.56 23.26
C ASN A 168 -2.86 -18.51 24.08
N MET A 169 -4.15 -18.74 24.31
CA MET A 169 -5.02 -17.91 25.14
C MET A 169 -5.73 -18.74 26.20
N SER A 170 -5.68 -18.26 27.44
CA SER A 170 -6.31 -18.88 28.61
C SER A 170 -6.73 -17.83 29.64
N GLY A 171 -7.42 -18.25 30.71
CA GLY A 171 -8.01 -17.34 31.69
C GLY A 171 -9.13 -16.47 31.10
N THR A 172 -9.23 -15.22 31.58
CA THR A 172 -10.18 -14.21 31.07
C THR A 172 -9.52 -13.24 30.09
N SER A 173 -8.39 -13.65 29.49
CA SER A 173 -7.58 -12.81 28.62
C SER A 173 -8.33 -12.20 27.43
N ILE A 174 -7.93 -10.98 27.06
CA ILE A 174 -8.56 -10.24 25.95
C ILE A 174 -7.50 -9.67 25.01
N ILE A 175 -7.73 -9.81 23.70
CA ILE A 175 -7.05 -9.01 22.68
C ILE A 175 -8.10 -8.14 21.99
N ASP A 176 -8.02 -6.82 22.12
CA ASP A 176 -8.99 -5.88 21.56
C ASP A 176 -8.32 -4.61 21.01
N ALA A 177 -9.15 -3.68 20.53
CA ALA A 177 -8.72 -2.33 20.23
C ALA A 177 -8.91 -1.42 21.45
N ASP A 178 -8.00 -0.47 21.63
CA ASP A 178 -8.10 0.49 22.72
C ASP A 178 -9.34 1.39 22.55
N THR A 179 -10.08 1.64 23.65
CA THR A 179 -11.47 2.15 23.67
C THR A 179 -11.66 3.59 23.14
N GLY A 180 -10.60 4.23 22.65
CA GLY A 180 -10.64 5.55 21.99
C GLY A 180 -10.30 5.52 20.49
N GLN A 181 -10.13 4.35 19.89
CA GLN A 181 -9.67 4.17 18.50
C GLN A 181 -10.73 3.42 17.66
N SER A 182 -11.15 3.97 16.51
CA SER A 182 -12.01 3.27 15.52
C SER A 182 -11.21 2.26 14.70
N SER A 183 -10.39 1.43 15.34
CA SER A 183 -9.55 0.42 14.67
C SER A 183 -10.00 -0.98 15.06
N VAL A 184 -10.07 -1.90 14.10
CA VAL A 184 -10.24 -3.33 14.38
C VAL A 184 -8.86 -3.93 14.65
N VAL A 185 -8.72 -4.68 15.75
CA VAL A 185 -7.44 -5.35 16.03
C VAL A 185 -7.21 -6.49 15.05
N THR A 186 -5.96 -6.66 14.61
CA THR A 186 -5.57 -7.78 13.74
C THR A 186 -4.57 -8.68 14.42
N VAL A 187 -4.91 -9.97 14.53
CA VAL A 187 -4.08 -11.00 15.17
C VAL A 187 -3.64 -12.03 14.15
N THR A 188 -2.38 -12.46 14.19
CA THR A 188 -1.81 -13.30 13.13
C THR A 188 -0.83 -14.36 13.62
N SER A 189 -0.89 -15.53 12.95
CA SER A 189 0.10 -16.58 13.07
C SER A 189 0.45 -17.18 11.71
N ASN A 190 1.75 -17.26 11.40
CA ASN A 190 2.27 -17.80 10.15
C ASN A 190 2.18 -19.31 10.09
N ASN A 191 2.70 -19.99 11.11
CA ASN A 191 2.90 -21.43 11.05
C ASN A 191 2.12 -22.16 12.15
N GLY A 192 1.44 -21.40 13.01
CA GLY A 192 1.23 -21.81 14.37
C GLY A 192 -0.08 -22.46 14.72
N TRP A 193 -0.01 -23.12 15.87
CA TRP A 193 -1.14 -23.63 16.63
C TRP A 193 -1.89 -22.47 17.29
N TRP A 194 -3.20 -22.62 17.36
CA TRP A 194 -4.10 -21.70 18.03
C TRP A 194 -4.77 -22.45 19.18
N ASN A 195 -4.28 -22.22 20.39
CA ASN A 195 -4.82 -22.85 21.59
C ASN A 195 -5.60 -21.79 22.37
N MET A 196 -6.87 -21.61 22.04
CA MET A 196 -7.74 -20.67 22.74
C MET A 196 -8.72 -21.45 23.63
N ASN A 197 -8.21 -21.99 24.73
CA ASN A 197 -9.03 -22.74 25.70
C ASN A 197 -10.06 -21.83 26.38
N SER A 198 -9.70 -20.56 26.57
CA SER A 198 -10.56 -19.47 27.03
C SER A 198 -9.97 -18.11 26.60
N GLY A 199 -10.67 -17.01 26.86
CA GLY A 199 -10.28 -15.67 26.42
C GLY A 199 -10.94 -15.26 25.10
N THR A 200 -10.82 -13.97 24.76
CA THR A 200 -11.53 -13.36 23.63
C THR A 200 -10.60 -12.54 22.74
N ILE A 201 -10.71 -12.72 21.42
CA ILE A 201 -10.13 -11.81 20.43
C ILE A 201 -11.25 -10.98 19.82
N SER A 202 -11.28 -9.70 20.16
CA SER A 202 -12.24 -8.74 19.64
C SER A 202 -11.74 -8.08 18.35
N GLY A 203 -11.47 -8.89 17.31
CA GLY A 203 -10.95 -8.42 16.04
C GLY A 203 -10.75 -9.50 14.99
N ASN A 204 -10.05 -9.15 13.91
CA ASN A 204 -9.81 -10.04 12.77
C ASN A 204 -8.60 -10.94 13.03
N VAL A 205 -8.68 -12.17 12.54
CA VAL A 205 -7.65 -13.18 12.70
C VAL A 205 -7.20 -13.69 11.33
N TYR A 206 -5.88 -13.73 11.15
CA TYR A 206 -5.23 -14.28 9.97
C TYR A 206 -4.41 -15.51 10.34
N TYR A 207 -4.67 -16.62 9.67
CA TYR A 207 -4.07 -17.92 9.96
C TYR A 207 -3.60 -18.58 8.67
N ARG A 208 -2.65 -19.53 8.73
CA ARG A 208 -2.16 -20.24 7.55
C ARG A 208 -2.43 -21.75 7.55
N ASN A 209 -2.53 -22.36 8.73
CA ASN A 209 -2.68 -23.81 8.88
C ASN A 209 -4.12 -24.16 9.25
N SER A 210 -4.44 -24.17 10.55
CA SER A 210 -5.79 -24.41 11.05
C SER A 210 -6.45 -23.11 11.50
N ALA A 211 -7.74 -22.96 11.17
CA ALA A 211 -8.53 -21.84 11.66
C ALA A 211 -8.65 -21.91 13.19
N PRO A 212 -8.45 -20.80 13.92
CA PRO A 212 -8.57 -20.80 15.37
C PRO A 212 -9.99 -21.13 15.82
N THR A 213 -10.09 -22.03 16.80
CA THR A 213 -11.31 -22.34 17.54
C THR A 213 -11.28 -21.57 18.85
N GLY A 214 -12.31 -20.78 19.16
CA GLY A 214 -12.34 -19.88 20.32
C GLY A 214 -13.26 -18.68 20.09
N ASN A 215 -13.37 -17.81 21.11
CA ASN A 215 -14.20 -16.61 21.05
C ASN A 215 -13.50 -15.51 20.24
N ILE A 216 -13.88 -15.38 18.97
CA ILE A 216 -13.34 -14.39 18.03
C ILE A 216 -14.53 -13.63 17.45
N THR A 217 -14.58 -12.30 17.65
CA THR A 217 -15.73 -11.49 17.21
C THR A 217 -15.59 -10.97 15.78
N GLY A 218 -14.37 -10.94 15.23
CA GLY A 218 -14.11 -10.52 13.85
C GLY A 218 -13.96 -11.67 12.86
N THR A 219 -13.42 -11.36 11.67
CA THR A 219 -13.28 -12.34 10.59
C THR A 219 -12.13 -13.30 10.83
N LYS A 220 -12.22 -14.51 10.27
CA LYS A 220 -11.13 -15.50 10.23
C LYS A 220 -10.72 -15.68 8.77
N THR A 221 -9.51 -15.27 8.43
CA THR A 221 -9.03 -15.26 7.05
C THR A 221 -7.81 -16.15 6.89
N LEU A 222 -7.85 -17.05 5.92
CA LEU A 222 -6.69 -17.86 5.54
C LEU A 222 -5.69 -16.99 4.76
N MET A 223 -4.43 -17.01 5.18
CA MET A 223 -3.34 -16.30 4.50
C MET A 223 -2.81 -17.11 3.31
N PRO A 224 -2.56 -16.47 2.16
CA PRO A 224 -2.02 -17.16 0.98
C PRO A 224 -0.54 -17.57 1.14
N ALA A 225 0.21 -16.90 2.02
CA ALA A 225 1.62 -17.18 2.29
C ALA A 225 2.03 -16.76 3.70
N ASN A 226 3.16 -17.30 4.18
CA ASN A 226 3.79 -16.85 5.43
C ASN A 226 4.34 -15.44 5.27
N VAL A 227 4.31 -14.69 6.37
CA VAL A 227 4.83 -13.34 6.48
C VAL A 227 6.24 -13.39 7.04
N ALA A 228 7.22 -12.75 6.39
CA ALA A 228 8.59 -12.78 6.89
C ALA A 228 8.78 -11.77 8.04
N TYR A 229 9.38 -12.22 9.16
CA TYR A 229 9.79 -11.36 10.27
C TYR A 229 11.30 -11.53 10.51
N ALA A 230 12.09 -10.53 10.11
CA ALA A 230 13.54 -10.58 10.27
C ALA A 230 13.97 -10.32 11.71
N THR A 231 14.96 -11.04 12.22
CA THR A 231 15.57 -10.78 13.53
C THR A 231 16.19 -9.38 13.55
N PRO A 232 15.89 -8.54 14.56
CA PRO A 232 16.46 -7.21 14.62
C PRO A 232 17.96 -7.27 14.94
N THR A 233 18.74 -6.38 14.32
CA THR A 233 20.16 -6.17 14.62
C THR A 233 20.35 -4.84 15.35
N THR A 234 21.20 -4.82 16.37
CA THR A 234 21.52 -3.58 17.11
C THR A 234 22.31 -2.61 16.21
N PRO A 235 21.81 -1.39 15.95
CA PRO A 235 22.53 -0.39 15.16
C PRO A 235 23.82 0.08 15.85
N GLY A 236 24.81 0.49 15.05
CA GLY A 236 25.99 1.18 15.57
C GLY A 236 25.61 2.52 16.24
N GLY A 237 26.31 2.88 17.32
CA GLY A 237 26.07 4.14 18.04
C GLY A 237 24.93 4.11 19.08
N CYS A 238 24.41 2.92 19.43
CA CYS A 238 23.50 2.80 20.58
C CYS A 238 24.24 3.06 21.89
N THR A 239 23.62 3.83 22.79
CA THR A 239 24.13 4.04 24.15
C THR A 239 24.04 2.73 24.93
N PRO A 240 25.14 2.18 25.47
CA PRO A 240 25.10 0.94 26.24
C PRO A 240 24.48 1.19 27.61
N LEU A 241 23.42 0.45 27.92
CA LEU A 241 22.81 0.36 29.24
C LEU A 241 23.35 -0.84 30.05
N GLY A 242 23.94 -1.84 29.38
CA GLY A 242 24.40 -3.06 30.03
C GLY A 242 23.23 -3.85 30.64
N ASN A 243 23.43 -4.40 31.84
CA ASN A 243 22.39 -5.09 32.60
C ASN A 243 21.54 -4.06 33.35
N VAL A 244 20.27 -3.91 32.96
CA VAL A 244 19.31 -3.01 33.61
C VAL A 244 18.47 -3.80 34.59
N ASN A 245 18.75 -3.68 35.88
CA ASN A 245 17.95 -4.28 36.95
C ASN A 245 17.43 -3.16 37.85
N SER A 246 16.14 -2.83 37.79
CA SER A 246 15.56 -1.72 38.57
C SER A 246 14.18 -2.05 39.10
N SER A 247 13.94 -1.64 40.34
CA SER A 247 12.62 -1.60 40.99
C SER A 247 12.21 -0.18 41.40
N THR A 248 13.02 0.81 41.02
CA THR A 248 12.85 2.23 41.36
C THR A 248 12.59 3.08 40.11
N ASN A 249 12.18 4.33 40.31
CA ASN A 249 11.91 5.24 39.20
C ASN A 249 13.19 5.62 38.45
N GLN A 250 13.14 5.58 37.12
CA GLN A 250 14.26 5.90 36.23
C GLN A 250 13.83 6.94 35.21
N THR A 251 14.75 7.80 34.74
CA THR A 251 14.47 8.75 33.65
C THR A 251 15.44 8.51 32.51
N LEU A 252 14.92 8.24 31.32
CA LEU A 252 15.69 8.05 30.09
C LEU A 252 15.39 9.17 29.10
N ALA A 253 16.45 9.76 28.54
CA ALA A 253 16.32 10.66 27.41
C ALA A 253 15.97 9.89 26.13
N GLY A 254 15.37 10.55 25.14
CA GLY A 254 15.17 9.96 23.81
C GLY A 254 16.49 9.56 23.16
N GLY A 255 16.49 8.44 22.45
CA GLY A 255 17.69 7.89 21.82
C GLY A 255 17.63 6.39 21.55
N ASN A 256 18.73 5.86 21.02
CA ASN A 256 18.92 4.42 20.78
C ASN A 256 19.78 3.84 21.89
N TYR A 257 19.30 2.77 22.53
CA TYR A 257 19.96 2.12 23.66
C TYR A 257 20.19 0.64 23.39
N SER A 258 21.31 0.11 23.88
CA SER A 258 21.60 -1.32 23.83
C SER A 258 21.72 -1.89 25.24
N ALA A 259 20.99 -2.96 25.54
CA ALA A 259 21.01 -3.62 26.84
C ALA A 259 21.36 -5.10 26.67
N THR A 260 22.15 -5.63 27.60
CA THR A 260 22.49 -7.07 27.65
C THR A 260 21.42 -7.87 28.36
N SER A 261 20.74 -7.28 29.34
CA SER A 261 19.51 -7.80 29.93
C SER A 261 18.72 -6.66 30.56
N ILE A 262 17.39 -6.79 30.63
CA ILE A 262 16.52 -5.86 31.33
C ILE A 262 15.59 -6.66 32.22
N SER A 263 15.64 -6.40 33.53
CA SER A 263 14.71 -6.93 34.52
C SER A 263 14.14 -5.78 35.33
N LEU A 264 12.88 -5.46 35.10
CA LEU A 264 12.17 -4.40 35.79
C LEU A 264 11.10 -5.01 36.69
N THR A 265 11.14 -4.68 37.97
CA THR A 265 10.28 -5.29 39.00
C THR A 265 9.65 -4.17 39.82
N GLY A 266 8.78 -3.39 39.18
CA GLY A 266 8.11 -2.22 39.73
C GLY A 266 8.84 -0.90 39.45
N GLY A 267 8.19 0.21 39.81
CA GLY A 267 8.66 1.57 39.56
C GLY A 267 8.22 2.16 38.22
N THR A 268 8.57 3.43 38.00
CA THR A 268 8.20 4.19 36.80
C THR A 268 9.44 4.54 35.97
N ILE A 269 9.48 4.11 34.71
CA ILE A 269 10.45 4.58 33.73
C ILE A 269 9.86 5.77 33.00
N THR A 270 10.39 6.95 33.29
CA THR A 270 10.02 8.20 32.64
C THR A 270 10.85 8.40 31.38
N ILE A 271 10.20 8.52 30.24
CA ILE A 271 10.87 8.68 28.94
C ILE A 271 10.66 10.10 28.43
N ASN A 272 11.77 10.79 28.14
CA ASN A 272 11.77 12.12 27.56
C ASN A 272 12.29 12.10 26.12
N GLY A 273 11.46 11.61 25.19
CA GLY A 273 11.73 11.55 23.76
C GLY A 273 11.25 10.25 23.13
N ASP A 274 11.56 10.06 21.85
CA ASP A 274 11.43 8.75 21.20
C ASP A 274 12.59 7.85 21.63
N ILE A 275 12.31 6.60 21.98
CA ILE A 275 13.33 5.67 22.47
C ILE A 275 13.25 4.34 21.72
N ASN A 276 14.41 3.85 21.28
CA ASN A 276 14.58 2.50 20.76
C ASN A 276 15.50 1.72 21.69
N ILE A 277 15.04 0.60 22.22
CA ILE A 277 15.82 -0.27 23.11
C ILE A 277 16.08 -1.59 22.39
N TYR A 278 17.35 -1.93 22.20
CA TYR A 278 17.79 -3.20 21.64
C TYR A 278 18.32 -4.08 22.78
N CYS A 279 17.58 -5.14 23.12
CA CYS A 279 17.93 -6.06 24.20
C CYS A 279 18.47 -7.37 23.62
N SER A 280 19.70 -7.73 23.97
CA SER A 280 20.40 -8.93 23.49
C SER A 280 20.42 -10.09 24.49
N GLY A 281 19.58 -10.04 25.52
CA GLY A 281 19.40 -11.09 26.50
C GLY A 281 18.05 -10.97 27.17
N ASN A 282 17.93 -11.51 28.38
CA ASN A 282 16.66 -11.61 29.09
C ASN A 282 15.96 -10.25 29.23
N PHE A 283 14.69 -10.21 28.86
CA PHE A 283 13.84 -9.03 28.95
C PHE A 283 12.60 -9.39 29.79
N THR A 284 12.54 -8.90 31.02
CA THR A 284 11.47 -9.17 31.99
C THR A 284 10.94 -7.87 32.55
N ILE A 285 9.62 -7.69 32.50
CA ILE A 285 8.93 -6.57 33.14
C ILE A 285 7.82 -7.14 34.02
N SER A 286 7.86 -6.83 35.30
CA SER A 286 6.96 -7.37 36.31
C SER A 286 6.68 -6.35 37.41
N GLY A 287 5.82 -6.68 38.36
CA GLY A 287 5.56 -5.82 39.53
C GLY A 287 4.90 -4.48 39.20
N ASN A 288 4.05 -4.41 38.17
CA ASN A 288 3.37 -3.18 37.72
C ASN A 288 4.32 -2.04 37.32
N THR A 289 5.45 -2.37 36.69
CA THR A 289 6.36 -1.36 36.13
C THR A 289 5.63 -0.49 35.11
N LEU A 290 5.66 0.83 35.27
CA LEU A 290 5.01 1.78 34.38
C LEU A 290 6.04 2.47 33.48
N PHE A 291 5.77 2.55 32.17
CA PHE A 291 6.50 3.46 31.28
C PHE A 291 5.68 4.74 31.14
N ASN A 292 6.21 5.84 31.64
CA ASN A 292 5.59 7.15 31.57
C ASN A 292 6.27 7.98 30.48
N THR A 293 5.61 8.20 29.36
CA THR A 293 6.10 9.08 28.30
C THR A 293 5.63 10.51 28.56
N LEU A 294 6.56 11.44 28.75
CA LEU A 294 6.22 12.86 28.88
C LEU A 294 5.85 13.42 27.50
N GLY A 295 4.54 13.62 27.24
CA GLY A 295 3.98 14.14 25.98
C GLY A 295 3.21 13.10 25.16
N THR A 296 2.21 13.54 24.38
CA THR A 296 1.12 12.71 23.81
C THR A 296 1.46 11.90 22.54
N THR A 297 2.70 11.91 22.05
CA THR A 297 3.04 11.33 20.73
C THR A 297 4.45 10.74 20.67
N ARG A 298 4.86 9.93 21.66
CA ARG A 298 6.24 9.43 21.73
C ARG A 298 6.33 7.91 21.64
N LYS A 299 7.23 7.43 20.77
CA LYS A 299 7.32 6.04 20.30
C LYS A 299 8.37 5.28 21.12
N VAL A 300 7.91 4.45 22.05
CA VAL A 300 8.76 3.46 22.70
C VAL A 300 8.77 2.20 21.85
N LYS A 301 9.94 1.85 21.32
CA LYS A 301 10.13 0.64 20.54
C LYS A 301 11.17 -0.24 21.21
N ILE A 302 10.81 -1.50 21.41
CA ILE A 302 11.68 -2.48 22.05
C ILE A 302 11.93 -3.61 21.05
N TYR A 303 13.20 -3.85 20.78
CA TYR A 303 13.68 -4.89 19.88
C TYR A 303 14.43 -5.93 20.71
N ILE A 304 13.97 -7.18 20.70
CA ILE A 304 14.67 -8.28 21.36
C ILE A 304 15.45 -9.05 20.28
N THR A 305 16.78 -9.05 20.40
CA THR A 305 17.69 -9.58 19.38
C THR A 305 18.06 -11.06 19.62
N VAL A 306 17.70 -11.64 20.77
CA VAL A 306 17.88 -13.08 21.10
C VAL A 306 16.66 -13.69 21.79
N ALA A 307 16.56 -15.02 21.86
CA ALA A 307 15.42 -15.71 22.46
C ALA A 307 15.46 -15.68 24.00
N SER A 308 14.55 -14.93 24.64
CA SER A 308 14.41 -14.91 26.10
C SER A 308 12.99 -14.56 26.55
N GLY A 309 12.31 -15.46 27.27
CA GLY A 309 10.91 -15.26 27.67
C GLY A 309 10.63 -13.90 28.33
N PHE A 310 9.46 -13.35 28.05
CA PHE A 310 9.06 -11.99 28.44
C PHE A 310 7.77 -12.00 29.28
N ASN A 311 7.65 -11.07 30.25
CA ASN A 311 6.43 -10.71 31.00
C ASN A 311 6.25 -9.19 30.92
N TYR A 312 5.01 -8.66 30.85
CA TYR A 312 4.82 -7.26 30.48
C TYR A 312 3.49 -6.58 30.84
N SER A 313 3.57 -5.29 31.21
CA SER A 313 2.42 -4.42 31.42
C SER A 313 2.73 -2.93 31.10
N SER A 314 2.73 -2.50 29.83
CA SER A 314 2.95 -1.07 29.48
C SER A 314 2.57 -0.69 28.03
N PRO A 315 2.29 0.60 27.72
CA PRO A 315 1.96 1.03 26.37
C PRO A 315 3.17 1.18 25.41
N ASN A 316 3.66 0.11 24.76
CA ASN A 316 4.79 0.19 23.82
C ASN A 316 4.64 -0.71 22.59
N THR A 317 5.47 -0.50 21.56
CA THR A 317 5.65 -1.44 20.44
C THR A 317 6.78 -2.42 20.75
N LEU A 318 6.48 -3.72 20.71
CA LEU A 318 7.46 -4.78 20.95
C LEU A 318 7.69 -5.61 19.69
N TYR A 319 8.96 -5.78 19.32
CA TYR A 319 9.38 -6.59 18.19
C TYR A 319 10.44 -7.61 18.60
N ALA A 320 10.03 -8.87 18.68
CA ALA A 320 10.80 -9.98 19.24
C ALA A 320 10.57 -11.30 18.46
N PRO A 321 10.81 -11.33 17.13
CA PRO A 321 10.39 -12.45 16.27
C PRO A 321 11.09 -13.78 16.60
N ALA A 322 12.23 -13.76 17.29
CA ALA A 322 12.96 -14.96 17.71
C ALA A 322 12.57 -15.46 19.12
N CYS A 323 11.70 -14.74 19.82
CA CYS A 323 11.50 -14.89 21.26
C CYS A 323 10.02 -15.16 21.62
N PRO A 324 9.73 -16.09 22.56
CA PRO A 324 8.38 -16.26 23.09
C PRO A 324 7.96 -15.07 23.99
N ALA A 325 6.77 -14.52 23.77
CA ALA A 325 6.16 -13.52 24.62
C ALA A 325 5.08 -14.16 25.51
N ASN A 326 5.20 -13.99 26.83
CA ASN A 326 4.20 -14.45 27.79
C ASN A 326 3.58 -13.22 28.48
N ILE A 327 2.26 -13.14 28.50
CA ILE A 327 1.54 -12.07 29.18
C ILE A 327 0.55 -12.76 30.10
N ASN A 328 0.96 -12.93 31.36
CA ASN A 328 0.19 -13.68 32.34
C ASN A 328 -0.78 -12.79 33.12
N ASP A 329 -0.46 -11.50 33.29
CA ASP A 329 -1.31 -10.49 33.93
C ASP A 329 -0.90 -9.09 33.45
N GLY A 330 -1.82 -8.12 33.50
CA GLY A 330 -1.56 -6.72 33.13
C GLY A 330 -2.05 -6.33 31.74
N VAL A 331 -1.78 -5.07 31.34
CA VAL A 331 -2.25 -4.51 30.07
C VAL A 331 -1.08 -4.10 29.19
N LEU A 332 -0.99 -4.68 28.00
CA LEU A 332 -0.17 -4.19 26.89
C LEU A 332 -1.03 -3.26 26.04
N ILE A 333 -0.52 -2.07 25.71
CA ILE A 333 -1.18 -1.18 24.73
C ILE A 333 -0.19 -0.91 23.59
N GLY A 334 -0.53 -1.30 22.36
CA GLY A 334 0.35 -1.12 21.20
C GLY A 334 0.38 -2.31 20.26
N SER A 335 1.53 -2.55 19.62
CA SER A 335 1.75 -3.67 18.70
C SER A 335 2.80 -4.63 19.24
N LEU A 336 2.69 -5.90 18.86
CA LEU A 336 3.51 -7.00 19.36
C LEU A 336 3.83 -7.97 18.25
N VAL A 337 5.11 -8.28 18.05
CA VAL A 337 5.58 -9.40 17.24
C VAL A 337 6.44 -10.31 18.08
N ALA A 338 6.09 -11.58 18.18
CA ALA A 338 6.82 -12.59 18.94
C ALA A 338 6.90 -13.91 18.17
N LYS A 339 7.88 -14.75 18.51
CA LYS A 339 7.96 -16.14 18.00
C LYS A 339 6.70 -16.90 18.35
N SER A 340 6.29 -16.88 19.61
CA SER A 340 5.00 -17.40 20.07
C SER A 340 4.40 -16.42 21.07
N LEU A 341 3.08 -16.34 21.14
CA LEU A 341 2.37 -15.48 22.05
C LEU A 341 1.53 -16.31 23.02
N SER A 342 1.77 -16.21 24.31
CA SER A 342 0.88 -16.74 25.35
C SER A 342 0.24 -15.60 26.11
N VAL A 343 -1.09 -15.56 26.15
CA VAL A 343 -1.88 -14.62 26.93
C VAL A 343 -2.71 -15.41 27.94
N ALA A 344 -2.47 -15.21 29.23
CA ALA A 344 -3.06 -15.99 30.30
C ALA A 344 -3.60 -15.07 31.41
N GLY A 345 -4.22 -15.67 32.44
CA GLY A 345 -4.76 -14.93 33.57
C GLY A 345 -5.78 -13.88 33.15
N ASP A 346 -5.65 -12.66 33.69
CA ASP A 346 -6.49 -11.52 33.37
C ASP A 346 -5.80 -10.53 32.41
N ALA A 347 -4.79 -10.99 31.68
CA ALA A 347 -4.01 -10.17 30.77
C ALA A 347 -4.84 -9.58 29.62
N ARG A 348 -4.53 -8.34 29.23
CA ARG A 348 -5.15 -7.66 28.09
C ARG A 348 -4.11 -7.11 27.13
N ILE A 349 -4.32 -7.32 25.84
CA ILE A 349 -3.56 -6.69 24.77
C ILE A 349 -4.50 -5.77 24.01
N ARG A 350 -4.20 -4.48 23.99
CA ARG A 350 -5.03 -3.47 23.34
C ARG A 350 -4.25 -2.81 22.22
N TYR A 351 -4.70 -2.96 20.99
CA TYR A 351 -4.06 -2.25 19.89
C TYR A 351 -4.40 -0.77 19.91
N ASN A 352 -3.37 0.07 19.73
CA ASN A 352 -3.50 1.51 19.59
C ASN A 352 -2.78 1.97 18.31
N ALA A 353 -3.52 2.56 17.38
CA ALA A 353 -3.02 2.98 16.06
C ALA A 353 -2.03 4.15 16.09
N LEU A 354 -1.81 4.80 17.24
CA LEU A 354 -0.85 5.92 17.38
C LEU A 354 0.62 5.48 17.32
N LEU A 355 0.91 4.17 17.38
CA LEU A 355 2.27 3.63 17.32
C LEU A 355 2.44 2.79 16.03
N PRO A 356 3.10 3.32 14.99
CA PRO A 356 3.35 2.57 13.77
C PRO A 356 4.23 1.35 14.06
N ILE A 357 3.78 0.18 13.60
CA ILE A 357 4.61 -1.04 13.51
C ILE A 357 5.88 -0.66 12.74
N PRO A 358 7.09 -1.09 13.17
CA PRO A 358 8.26 -0.95 12.33
C PRO A 358 7.97 -1.59 10.96
N PRO A 359 8.26 -0.90 9.84
CA PRO A 359 8.09 -1.49 8.52
C PRO A 359 8.87 -2.80 8.48
N ALA A 360 8.29 -3.83 7.87
CA ALA A 360 9.06 -4.99 7.41
C ALA A 360 10.24 -4.42 6.60
N TYR A 361 11.45 -4.61 7.10
CA TYR A 361 12.64 -3.98 6.54
C TYR A 361 12.85 -4.53 5.13
N GLY A 362 12.64 -3.68 4.11
CA GLY A 362 12.79 -4.04 2.71
C GLY A 362 11.95 -3.17 1.77
N GLY A 363 12.15 -1.85 1.81
CA GLY A 363 11.56 -0.94 0.83
C GLY A 363 11.46 0.49 1.35
N SER A 364 12.27 1.39 0.78
CA SER A 364 12.14 2.82 1.00
C SER A 364 10.79 3.30 0.47
N GLY A 365 9.87 3.60 1.38
CA GLY A 365 8.58 4.19 1.06
C GLY A 365 7.89 4.61 2.34
N GLY A 366 7.97 5.89 2.69
CA GLY A 366 7.18 6.47 3.77
C GLY A 366 5.70 6.36 3.41
N GLY A 367 4.97 5.53 4.14
CA GLY A 367 3.54 5.35 3.98
C GLY A 367 2.97 4.74 5.26
N SER A 368 2.18 5.53 5.97
CA SER A 368 1.37 5.13 7.10
C SER A 368 0.43 3.97 6.73
N GLY A 369 0.59 2.81 7.36
CA GLY A 369 -0.46 1.84 7.69
C GLY A 369 -1.33 1.20 6.59
N ALA A 370 -1.32 1.68 5.35
CA ALA A 370 -2.07 1.16 4.22
C ALA A 370 -1.12 0.52 3.20
N GLY A 371 -1.58 -0.50 2.48
CA GLY A 371 -0.75 -1.29 1.57
C GLY A 371 0.03 -0.50 0.53
N THR A 372 1.09 -1.12 0.01
CA THR A 372 1.92 -0.51 -1.04
C THR A 372 1.22 -0.68 -2.38
N ILE A 373 0.90 0.45 -3.01
CA ILE A 373 0.40 0.48 -4.39
C ILE A 373 1.59 0.65 -5.32
N ALA A 374 1.75 -0.29 -6.25
CA ALA A 374 2.77 -0.22 -7.29
C ALA A 374 2.09 -0.25 -8.65
N MET A 375 2.55 0.60 -9.57
CA MET A 375 2.23 0.46 -10.98
C MET A 375 2.99 -0.74 -11.53
N VAL A 376 2.34 -1.54 -12.36
CA VAL A 376 2.96 -2.71 -12.98
C VAL A 376 2.76 -2.66 -14.49
N ASP A 377 3.85 -2.93 -15.20
CA ASP A 377 3.93 -2.94 -16.66
C ASP A 377 3.79 -4.35 -17.24
#